data_AF-A0A6N8CPK6-F1
#
_entry.id   AF-A0A6N8CPK6-F1
#
_cell.length_a   1.000
_cell.length_b   1.000
_cell.length_c   1.000
_cell.angle_alpha   90.00
_cell.angle_beta   90.00
_cell.angle_gamma   90.00
#
_symmetry.space_group_name_H-M   'P 1'
#
loop_
_entity.id
_entity.type
_entity.pdbx_description
1 polymer ?
#
loop_
_entity_poly.entity_id
_entity_poly.type
_entity_poly.pdbx_seq_one_letter_code
_entity_poly.pdbx_strand_id
1 'polypeptide(L)'
;MTSMELLHLNIESPIWRRLLIPSGITFHKFHKLIQAAFDWQDYHLYLFDFNDFFVVNSDPDTPFHNIEKNPKKVKIDPVFKEYKQF
;
A
#
# COMPACT_ATOMS: atom_id res chain seq x y z
N MET A 1 11.02 -7.14 -11.17
CA MET A 1 11.10 -7.25 -9.70
C MET A 1 11.67 -5.95 -9.19
N THR A 2 11.08 -5.40 -8.12
CA THR A 2 11.50 -4.11 -7.57
C THR A 2 11.80 -4.25 -6.08
N SER A 3 12.87 -3.61 -5.63
CA SER A 3 13.26 -3.57 -4.21
C SER A 3 12.54 -2.41 -3.53
N MET A 4 11.92 -2.66 -2.37
CA MET A 4 11.28 -1.63 -1.57
C MET A 4 11.68 -1.74 -0.10
N GLU A 5 11.84 -0.59 0.55
CA GLU A 5 12.11 -0.50 1.99
C GLU A 5 10.84 -0.02 2.70
N LEU A 6 10.45 -0.74 3.74
CA LEU A 6 9.29 -0.43 4.57
C LEU A 6 9.77 -0.04 5.95
N LEU A 7 9.28 1.08 6.48
CA LEU A 7 9.61 1.58 7.81
C LEU A 7 8.35 1.68 8.66
N HIS A 8 8.39 1.11 9.86
CA HIS A 8 7.36 1.34 10.87
C HIS A 8 7.64 2.67 11.58
N LEU A 9 6.74 3.63 11.43
CA LEU A 9 6.86 4.97 12.02
C LEU A 9 6.40 5.00 13.49
N ASN A 10 6.86 5.99 14.25
CA ASN A 10 6.51 6.19 15.67
C ASN A 10 6.96 5.07 16.62
N ILE A 11 8.09 4.42 16.33
CA ILE A 11 8.79 3.52 17.25
C ILE A 11 10.20 4.07 17.51
N GLU A 12 10.63 4.04 18.77
CA GLU A 12 11.94 4.55 19.22
C GLU A 12 13.12 3.82 18.55
N SER A 13 12.99 2.50 18.35
CA SER A 13 13.92 1.69 17.57
C SER A 13 13.33 1.38 16.18
N PRO A 14 13.89 1.95 15.09
CA PRO A 14 13.34 1.76 13.75
C PRO A 14 13.25 0.29 13.34
N ILE A 15 12.03 -0.18 13.08
CA ILE A 15 11.79 -1.51 12.51
C ILE A 15 11.55 -1.36 11.02
N TRP A 16 12.41 -1.98 10.20
CA TRP A 16 12.30 -1.94 8.76
C TRP A 16 12.38 -3.32 8.11
N ARG A 17 11.91 -3.41 6.87
CA ARG A 17 11.97 -4.61 6.00
C ARG A 17 12.35 -4.19 4.59
N ARG A 18 13.21 -4.97 3.94
CA ARG A 18 13.49 -4.85 2.51
C ARG A 18 12.82 -6.01 1.77
N LEU A 19 11.95 -5.69 0.82
CA LEU A 19 11.18 -6.68 0.06
C LEU A 19 11.53 -6.64 -1.42
N LEU A 20 11.66 -7.82 -2.02
CA LEU A 20 11.65 -7.99 -3.48
C LEU A 20 10.22 -8.24 -3.94
N ILE A 21 9.65 -7.27 -4.64
CA ILE A 21 8.23 -7.26 -5.00
C ILE A 21 8.07 -7.61 -6.49
N PRO A 22 7.17 -8.53 -6.86
CA PRO A 22 6.84 -8.76 -8.26
C PRO A 22 6.20 -7.52 -8.90
N SER A 23 6.58 -7.21 -10.13
CA SER A 23 5.95 -6.14 -10.90
C SER A 23 4.53 -6.50 -11.29
N GLY A 24 3.67 -5.50 -11.45
CA GLY A 24 2.29 -5.64 -11.92
C GLY A 24 1.30 -6.11 -10.85
N ILE A 25 1.71 -6.19 -9.57
CA ILE A 25 0.80 -6.54 -8.48
C ILE A 25 -0.10 -5.36 -8.11
N THR A 26 -1.24 -5.66 -7.50
CA THR A 26 -2.18 -4.66 -7.01
C THR A 26 -1.83 -4.19 -5.60
N PHE A 27 -2.34 -3.04 -5.20
CA PHE A 27 -2.20 -2.55 -3.82
C PHE A 27 -2.74 -3.52 -2.77
N HIS A 28 -3.79 -4.29 -3.09
CA HIS A 28 -4.27 -5.35 -2.19
C HIS A 28 -3.24 -6.46 -1.98
N LYS A 29 -2.58 -6.92 -3.06
CA LYS A 29 -1.49 -7.90 -2.93
C LYS A 29 -0.29 -7.32 -2.19
N PHE A 30 0.01 -6.05 -2.44
CA PHE A 30 1.08 -5.35 -1.74
C PHE A 30 0.80 -5.24 -0.22
N HIS A 31 -0.42 -4.89 0.17
CA HIS A 31 -0.86 -4.95 1.58
C HIS A 31 -0.62 -6.32 2.22
N LYS A 32 -0.96 -7.42 1.53
CA LYS A 32 -0.70 -8.78 2.03
C LYS A 32 0.79 -9.07 2.23
N LEU A 33 1.67 -8.52 1.39
CA LEU A 33 3.12 -8.63 1.57
C LEU A 33 3.59 -7.84 2.80
N ILE A 34 3.05 -6.65 3.05
CA ILE A 34 3.34 -5.87 4.26
C ILE A 34 2.90 -6.66 5.49
N GLN A 35 1.66 -7.18 5.51
CA GLN A 35 1.12 -7.97 6.61
C GLN A 35 2.06 -9.14 6.95
N ALA A 36 2.47 -9.92 5.95
CA ALA A 36 3.40 -11.03 6.14
C ALA A 36 4.79 -10.58 6.62
N ALA A 37 5.32 -9.47 6.11
CA ALA A 37 6.66 -8.98 6.46
C ALA A 37 6.76 -8.48 7.92
N PHE A 38 5.64 -7.99 8.47
CA PHE A 38 5.55 -7.51 9.85
C PHE A 38 4.84 -8.49 10.79
N ASP A 39 4.49 -9.68 10.32
CA ASP A 39 3.73 -10.71 11.07
C ASP A 39 2.36 -10.21 11.60
N TRP A 40 1.75 -9.30 10.85
CA TRP A 40 0.42 -8.79 11.13
C TRP A 40 -0.66 -9.72 10.57
N GLN A 41 -1.82 -9.70 11.24
CA GLN A 41 -2.90 -10.68 11.05
C GLN A 41 -4.10 -10.12 10.28
N ASP A 42 -3.97 -8.95 9.66
CA ASP A 42 -4.99 -8.32 8.83
C ASP A 42 -6.35 -8.06 9.52
N TYR A 43 -6.33 -7.82 10.84
CA TYR A 43 -7.54 -7.55 11.62
C TYR A 43 -8.09 -6.13 11.48
N HIS A 44 -7.28 -5.21 10.96
CA HIS A 44 -7.63 -3.79 10.87
C HIS A 44 -7.72 -3.33 9.42
N LEU A 45 -8.56 -2.31 9.20
CA LEU A 45 -8.63 -1.62 7.91
C LEU A 45 -7.29 -0.98 7.57
N TYR A 46 -7.05 -0.81 6.27
CA TYR A 46 -5.84 -0.20 5.74
C TYR A 46 -6.17 0.80 4.63
N LEU A 47 -5.24 1.72 4.43
CA LEU A 47 -5.31 2.86 3.51
C LEU A 47 -3.89 3.09 2.99
N PHE A 48 -3.76 3.37 1.69
CA PHE A 48 -2.57 4.04 1.17
C PHE A 48 -2.94 5.46 0.77
N ASP A 49 -2.20 6.43 1.31
CA ASP A 49 -2.41 7.86 1.13
C ASP A 49 -1.44 8.41 0.08
N PHE A 50 -1.99 9.13 -0.89
CA PHE A 50 -1.26 9.87 -1.91
C PHE A 50 -1.90 11.26 -2.00
N ASN A 51 -1.10 12.27 -2.39
CA ASN A 51 -1.53 13.67 -2.40
C ASN A 51 -2.92 13.93 -3.02
N ASP A 52 -3.25 13.23 -4.11
CA ASP A 52 -4.48 13.46 -4.88
C ASP A 52 -5.54 12.39 -4.69
N PHE A 53 -5.21 11.23 -4.09
CA PHE A 53 -6.14 10.11 -4.00
C PHE A 53 -5.75 9.11 -2.91
N PHE A 54 -6.75 8.35 -2.47
CA PHE A 54 -6.57 7.25 -1.55
C PHE A 54 -6.70 5.90 -2.27
N VAL A 55 -5.92 4.91 -1.87
CA VAL A 55 -6.16 3.51 -2.23
C VAL A 55 -6.69 2.77 -1.01
N VAL A 56 -8.00 2.54 -1.01
CA VAL A 56 -8.76 1.96 0.11
C VAL A 56 -9.85 1.06 -0.43
N ASN A 57 -10.28 0.07 0.35
CA ASN A 57 -11.46 -0.72 0.00
C ASN A 57 -12.67 0.22 -0.04
N SER A 58 -13.02 0.70 -1.23
CA SER A 58 -14.12 1.64 -1.41
C SER A 58 -15.41 1.04 -0.90
N ASP A 59 -16.06 1.78 -0.02
CA ASP A 59 -17.41 1.53 0.41
C ASP A 59 -18.34 2.35 -0.51
N PRO A 60 -19.32 1.72 -1.18
CA PRO A 60 -20.21 2.42 -2.10
C PRO A 60 -20.99 3.57 -1.45
N ASP A 61 -21.11 3.59 -0.11
CA ASP A 61 -21.81 4.62 0.64
C ASP A 61 -20.89 5.77 1.10
N THR A 62 -19.60 5.81 0.70
CA THR A 62 -18.72 6.94 1.08
C THR A 62 -18.98 8.19 0.24
N PRO A 63 -19.02 9.39 0.86
CA PRO A 63 -19.14 10.65 0.14
C PRO A 63 -17.86 11.07 -0.61
N PHE A 64 -16.76 10.32 -0.48
CA PHE A 64 -15.45 10.64 -1.08
C PHE A 64 -15.09 9.70 -2.24
N HIS A 65 -16.10 9.05 -2.84
CA HIS A 65 -15.89 7.99 -3.82
C HIS A 65 -15.10 8.45 -5.07
N ASN A 66 -15.06 9.76 -5.36
CA ASN A 66 -14.33 10.35 -6.48
C ASN A 66 -12.80 10.41 -6.30
N ILE A 67 -12.29 10.37 -5.07
CA ILE A 67 -10.84 10.37 -4.76
C ILE A 67 -10.35 9.01 -4.25
N GLU A 68 -11.24 8.03 -4.13
CA GLU A 68 -10.89 6.67 -3.73
C GLU A 68 -10.65 5.76 -4.93
N LYS A 69 -9.60 4.94 -4.84
CA LYS A 69 -9.31 3.89 -5.81
C LYS A 69 -9.29 2.53 -5.14
N ASN A 70 -9.88 1.54 -5.81
CA ASN A 70 -10.01 0.20 -5.25
C ASN A 70 -8.65 -0.57 -5.27
N PRO A 71 -8.15 -1.07 -4.13
CA PRO A 71 -6.85 -1.75 -4.01
C PRO A 71 -6.77 -3.05 -4.79
N LYS A 72 -7.91 -3.68 -5.12
CA LYS A 72 -7.96 -4.89 -5.96
C LYS A 72 -7.84 -4.57 -7.46
N LYS A 73 -7.98 -3.30 -7.86
CA LYS A 73 -7.95 -2.85 -9.26
C LYS A 73 -6.68 -2.05 -9.60
N VAL A 74 -6.16 -1.24 -8.67
CA VAL A 74 -4.98 -0.40 -8.92
C VAL A 74 -3.69 -1.20 -8.76
N LYS A 75 -2.81 -1.11 -9.76
CA LYS A 75 -1.45 -1.67 -9.73
C LYS A 75 -0.46 -0.70 -9.07
N ILE A 76 0.55 -1.24 -8.39
CA ILE A 76 1.54 -0.41 -7.68
C ILE A 76 2.50 0.31 -8.64
N ASP A 77 2.86 -0.32 -9.76
CA ASP A 77 3.88 0.17 -10.69
C ASP A 77 3.59 1.56 -11.28
N PRO A 78 2.39 1.86 -11.83
CA PRO A 78 2.13 3.20 -12.37
C PRO A 78 2.16 4.28 -11.28
N VAL A 79 1.67 3.96 -10.07
CA VAL A 79 1.59 4.92 -8.97
C VAL A 79 2.98 5.22 -8.43
N PHE A 80 3.76 4.20 -8.08
CA PHE A 80 5.11 4.43 -7.52
C PHE A 80 6.07 5.07 -8.54
N LYS A 81 5.85 4.87 -9.86
CA LYS A 81 6.60 5.59 -10.91
C LYS A 81 6.29 7.09 -10.92
N GLU A 82 5.03 7.46 -10.74
CA GLU A 82 4.60 8.85 -10.66
C GLU A 82 5.18 9.55 -9.42
N TYR A 83 5.21 8.86 -8.28
CA TYR A 83 5.70 9.39 -7.00
C TYR A 83 7.21 9.23 -6.79
N LYS A 84 7.98 8.90 -7.84
CA LYS A 84 9.44 8.70 -7.80
C LYS A 84 9.90 7.78 -6.65
N GLN A 85 9.06 6.81 -6.31
CA GLN A 85 9.45 5.70 -5.43
C GLN A 85 10.22 4.63 -6.22
N PHE A 86 10.59 4.95 -7.47
CA PHE A 86 11.44 4.22 -8.40
C PHE A 86 12.42 5.16 -9.11
#